data_AF-A0A8S0YWK8-F1
#
_entry.id   AF-A0A8S0YWK8-F1
#
_cell.length_a   1.000
_cell.length_b   1.000
_cell.length_c   1.000
_cell.angle_alpha   90.00
_cell.angle_beta   90.00
_cell.angle_gamma   90.00
#
_symmetry.space_group_name_H-M   'P 1'
#
loop_
_entity.id
_entity.type
_entity.pdbx_description
1 polymer ?
#
loop_
_entity_poly.entity_id
_entity_poly.type
_entity_poly.pdbx_seq_one_letter_code
_entity_poly.pdbx_strand_id
1 'polypeptide(L)'
;MPRLIILLALLVGVLYSLHLLVKDYQALSAGSRLLRMLFKRDTSSQIYTKPAVRWKRILRYDPIQCGRYFYCELGAQPANNEVRQGFIYMLKLKPSEENKSAHSIFQEAYETGKIYPKDCRMKYPMCIFDESFLFDMVKYLLRHPKLQLD
;
A
#
# COMPACT_ATOMS: atom_id res chain seq x y z
N MET A 1 5.17 -17.22 -26.38
CA MET A 1 4.10 -17.63 -25.45
C MET A 1 4.47 -17.55 -23.96
N PRO A 2 5.63 -18.04 -23.45
CA PRO A 2 5.87 -18.05 -21.98
C PRO A 2 6.01 -16.65 -21.37
N ARG A 3 6.51 -15.66 -22.13
CA ARG A 3 6.63 -14.26 -21.68
C ARG A 3 5.30 -13.66 -21.23
N LEU A 4 4.21 -14.00 -21.92
CA LEU A 4 2.88 -13.44 -21.66
C LEU A 4 2.28 -14.06 -20.39
N ILE A 5 2.51 -15.36 -20.17
CA ILE A 5 2.11 -16.09 -18.96
C ILE A 5 2.89 -15.58 -17.74
N ILE A 6 4.20 -15.36 -17.89
CA ILE A 6 5.04 -14.81 -16.83
C ILE A 6 4.58 -13.39 -16.45
N LEU A 7 4.33 -12.53 -17.44
CA LEU A 7 3.82 -11.18 -17.20
C LEU A 7 2.45 -11.19 -16.51
N LEU A 8 1.55 -12.10 -16.88
CA LEU A 8 0.25 -12.27 -16.22
C LEU A 8 0.41 -12.72 -14.76
N ALA A 9 1.28 -13.69 -14.48
CA ALA A 9 1.54 -14.14 -13.12
C ALA A 9 2.14 -13.02 -12.24
N LEU A 10 3.07 -12.25 -12.80
CA LEU A 10 3.65 -11.08 -12.12
C LEU A 10 2.61 -9.99 -11.86
N LEU A 11 1.75 -9.71 -12.84
CA LEU A 11 0.65 -8.76 -12.70
C LEU A 11 -0.30 -9.20 -11.57
N VAL A 12 -0.70 -10.47 -11.53
CA VAL A 12 -1.55 -11.00 -10.45
C VAL A 12 -0.88 -10.86 -9.09
N GLY A 13 0.43 -11.15 -8.99
CA GLY A 13 1.18 -10.98 -7.75
C GLY A 13 1.19 -9.53 -7.25
N VAL A 14 1.43 -8.57 -8.13
CA VAL A 14 1.39 -7.13 -7.80
C VAL A 14 -0.01 -6.68 -7.43
N LEU A 15 -1.01 -7.11 -8.19
CA LEU A 15 -2.41 -6.80 -7.87
C LEU A 15 -2.78 -7.34 -6.50
N TYR A 16 -2.27 -8.52 -6.10
CA TYR A 16 -2.55 -9.08 -4.79
C TYR A 16 -1.87 -8.29 -3.65
N SER A 17 -0.62 -7.84 -3.83
CA SER A 17 0.05 -7.02 -2.81
C SER A 17 -0.60 -5.65 -2.64
N LEU A 18 -0.96 -4.99 -3.75
CA LEU A 18 -1.74 -3.75 -3.74
C LEU A 18 -3.13 -3.98 -3.14
N HIS A 19 -3.76 -5.10 -3.44
CA HIS A 19 -5.05 -5.48 -2.87
C HIS A 19 -4.97 -5.60 -1.33
N LEU A 20 -3.94 -6.25 -0.79
CA LEU A 20 -3.73 -6.33 0.66
C LEU A 20 -3.51 -4.94 1.29
N LEU A 21 -2.72 -4.09 0.63
CA LEU A 21 -2.50 -2.70 1.05
C LEU A 21 -3.81 -1.91 1.10
N VAL A 22 -4.63 -2.02 0.06
CA VAL A 22 -5.95 -1.37 -0.03
C VAL A 22 -6.93 -1.92 1.02
N LYS A 23 -6.94 -3.24 1.25
CA LYS A 23 -7.81 -3.90 2.25
C LYS A 23 -7.47 -3.39 3.65
N ASP A 24 -6.19 -3.31 4.00
CA ASP A 24 -5.74 -2.77 5.29
C ASP A 24 -6.04 -1.26 5.38
N TYR A 25 -5.81 -0.47 4.32
CA TYR A 25 -6.21 0.95 4.28
C TYR A 25 -7.72 1.14 4.53
N GLN A 26 -8.56 0.36 3.87
CA GLN A 26 -10.01 0.47 4.00
C GLN A 26 -10.48 0.06 5.41
N ALA A 27 -9.92 -1.01 5.98
CA ALA A 27 -10.22 -1.42 7.35
C ALA A 27 -9.91 -0.29 8.36
N LEU A 28 -8.78 0.41 8.16
CA LEU A 28 -8.41 1.57 8.97
C LEU A 28 -9.36 2.75 8.77
N SER A 29 -9.75 3.03 7.53
CA SER A 29 -10.71 4.10 7.23
C SER A 29 -12.11 3.84 7.81
N ALA A 30 -12.53 2.57 7.85
CA ALA A 30 -13.82 2.16 8.38
C ALA A 30 -13.87 2.19 9.93
N GLY A 31 -12.78 1.80 10.60
CA GLY A 31 -12.69 1.65 12.05
C GLY A 31 -12.17 2.86 12.84
N SER A 32 -11.41 3.77 12.21
CA SER A 32 -10.86 4.95 12.90
C SER A 32 -11.82 6.15 12.87
N ARG A 33 -12.33 6.57 14.04
CA ARG A 33 -13.09 7.84 14.19
C ARG A 33 -12.34 9.06 13.67
N LEU A 34 -11.00 9.07 13.74
CA LEU A 34 -10.17 10.19 13.30
C LEU A 34 -10.08 10.25 11.77
N LEU A 35 -9.99 9.09 11.10
CA LEU A 35 -10.10 9.02 9.65
C LEU A 35 -11.54 9.27 9.20
N ARG A 36 -12.59 8.77 9.87
CA ARG A 36 -13.99 9.13 9.55
C ARG A 36 -14.28 10.63 9.60
N MET A 37 -13.60 11.38 10.46
CA MET A 37 -13.73 12.86 10.50
C MET A 37 -13.06 13.54 9.31
N LEU A 38 -12.00 12.96 8.75
CA LEU A 38 -11.39 13.39 7.48
C LEU A 38 -12.15 12.82 6.26
N PHE A 39 -12.79 11.67 6.40
CA PHE A 39 -13.45 10.88 5.36
C PHE A 39 -14.94 10.72 5.69
N LYS A 40 -15.66 11.85 5.62
CA LYS A 40 -17.07 11.99 5.99
C LYS A 40 -17.97 11.27 4.98
N ARG A 41 -18.21 9.97 5.15
CA ARG A 41 -19.36 9.27 4.55
C ARG A 41 -19.76 8.05 5.37
N ASP A 42 -21.04 8.00 5.73
CA ASP A 42 -21.67 7.04 6.65
C ASP A 42 -21.35 5.57 6.38
N THR A 43 -21.17 4.80 7.46
CA THR A 43 -22.01 3.63 7.77
C THR A 43 -21.66 2.98 9.11
N SER A 44 -22.73 2.63 9.81
CA SER A 44 -22.92 1.82 11.02
C SER A 44 -21.85 0.75 11.34
N SER A 45 -21.55 0.62 12.64
CA SER A 45 -21.00 -0.55 13.37
C SER A 45 -19.55 -1.00 13.12
N GLN A 46 -18.75 -1.08 14.19
CA GLN A 46 -17.98 -2.28 14.64
C GLN A 46 -16.65 -1.98 15.36
N ILE A 47 -16.56 -2.58 16.57
CA ILE A 47 -15.43 -3.25 17.22
C ILE A 47 -14.11 -2.45 17.38
N TYR A 48 -13.77 -2.16 18.64
CA TYR A 48 -12.53 -1.54 19.13
C TYR A 48 -11.28 -2.45 18.98
N THR A 49 -11.00 -3.00 17.80
CA THR A 49 -9.68 -3.56 17.52
C THR A 49 -8.72 -2.43 17.19
N LYS A 50 -7.54 -2.42 17.82
CA LYS A 50 -6.51 -1.42 17.48
C LYS A 50 -6.21 -1.52 15.99
N PRO A 51 -6.29 -0.42 15.22
CA PRO A 51 -5.92 -0.41 13.82
C PRO A 51 -4.48 -0.91 13.65
N ALA A 52 -4.29 -2.04 12.96
CA ALA A 52 -2.98 -2.64 12.73
C ALA A 52 -2.84 -3.08 11.27
N VAL A 53 -1.72 -2.70 10.65
CA VAL A 53 -1.39 -3.07 9.27
C VAL A 53 -0.57 -4.35 9.28
N ARG A 54 -0.90 -5.30 8.40
CA ARG A 54 -0.27 -6.61 8.32
C ARG A 54 0.96 -6.55 7.39
N TRP A 55 1.93 -5.72 7.75
CA TRP A 55 3.15 -5.46 6.97
C TRP A 55 3.90 -6.73 6.55
N LYS A 56 3.99 -7.72 7.43
CA LYS A 56 4.65 -9.01 7.13
C LYS A 56 3.93 -9.76 6.02
N ARG A 57 2.60 -9.73 6.00
CA ARG A 57 1.79 -10.32 4.93
C ARG A 57 2.02 -9.55 3.63
N ILE A 58 1.94 -8.21 3.66
CA ILE A 58 2.16 -7.37 2.47
C ILE A 58 3.55 -7.64 1.87
N LEU A 59 4.60 -7.64 2.69
CA LEU A 59 5.98 -7.89 2.24
C LEU A 59 6.15 -9.29 1.62
N ARG A 60 5.52 -10.31 2.21
CA ARG A 60 5.55 -11.68 1.67
C ARG A 60 5.00 -11.76 0.25
N TYR A 61 3.99 -10.94 -0.07
CA TYR A 61 3.39 -10.87 -1.40
C TYR A 61 4.00 -9.78 -2.28
N ASP A 62 5.10 -9.14 -1.85
CA ASP A 62 5.87 -8.16 -2.62
C ASP A 62 7.24 -8.70 -3.11
N PRO A 63 7.31 -9.86 -3.78
CA PRO A 63 8.59 -10.45 -4.20
C PRO A 63 9.28 -9.59 -5.26
N ILE A 64 8.50 -8.89 -6.11
CA ILE A 64 9.02 -8.00 -7.15
C ILE A 64 9.07 -6.53 -6.74
N GLN A 65 9.01 -6.23 -5.43
CA GLN A 65 9.29 -4.90 -4.87
C GLN A 65 8.31 -3.78 -5.26
N CYS A 66 7.19 -4.05 -5.92
CA CYS A 66 6.25 -3.00 -6.32
C CYS A 66 5.56 -2.29 -5.14
N GLY A 67 5.32 -3.00 -4.03
CA GLY A 67 4.83 -2.38 -2.80
C GLY A 67 5.86 -1.44 -2.18
N ARG A 68 7.14 -1.84 -2.14
CA ARG A 68 8.23 -0.97 -1.66
C ARG A 68 8.48 0.20 -2.60
N TYR A 69 8.47 -0.04 -3.91
CA TYR A 69 8.56 1.01 -4.94
C TYR A 69 7.45 2.04 -4.77
N PHE A 70 6.20 1.59 -4.57
CA PHE A 70 5.05 2.45 -4.28
C PHE A 70 5.27 3.34 -3.06
N TYR A 71 5.79 2.79 -1.95
CA TYR A 71 6.09 3.59 -0.76
C TYR A 71 7.25 4.57 -0.96
N CYS A 72 8.23 4.23 -1.77
CA CYS A 72 9.27 5.16 -2.17
C CYS A 72 8.69 6.35 -2.95
N GLU A 73 7.84 6.09 -3.95
CA GLU A 73 7.17 7.15 -4.71
C GLU A 73 6.25 8.01 -3.84
N LEU A 74 5.61 7.42 -2.81
CA LEU A 74 4.87 8.19 -1.79
C LEU A 74 5.75 9.17 -1.01
N GLY A 75 7.02 8.83 -0.79
CA GLY A 75 7.99 9.73 -0.14
C GLY A 75 8.61 10.76 -1.08
N ALA A 76 8.78 10.39 -2.35
CA ALA A 76 9.35 11.24 -3.39
C ALA A 76 8.44 12.42 -3.79
N GLN A 77 7.15 12.30 -3.51
CA GLN A 77 6.15 13.26 -3.95
C GLN A 77 5.31 13.81 -2.79
N PRO A 78 4.82 15.05 -2.89
CA PRO A 78 3.96 15.61 -1.86
C PRO A 78 2.65 14.81 -1.74
N ALA A 79 2.13 14.73 -0.51
CA ALA A 79 0.84 14.10 -0.19
C ALA A 79 -0.34 15.00 -0.59
N ASN A 80 -0.48 15.24 -1.90
CA ASN A 80 -1.43 16.18 -2.51
C ASN A 80 -2.88 15.66 -2.59
N ASN A 81 -3.12 14.41 -2.17
CA ASN A 81 -4.46 13.84 -2.15
C ASN A 81 -4.65 12.91 -0.95
N GLU A 82 -5.91 12.67 -0.61
CA GLU A 82 -6.31 11.91 0.57
C GLU A 82 -5.84 10.45 0.53
N VAL A 83 -5.79 9.83 -0.66
CA VAL A 83 -5.33 8.43 -0.82
C VAL A 83 -3.86 8.34 -0.41
N ARG A 84 -3.01 9.26 -0.89
CA ARG A 84 -1.60 9.33 -0.51
C ARG A 84 -1.43 9.56 0.99
N GLN A 85 -2.16 10.52 1.55
CA GLN A 85 -2.13 10.78 2.99
C GLN A 85 -2.53 9.54 3.81
N GLY A 86 -3.49 8.77 3.30
CA GLY A 86 -3.93 7.51 3.85
C GLY A 86 -2.82 6.46 3.97
N PHE A 87 -2.12 6.18 2.88
CA PHE A 87 -0.99 5.23 2.89
C PHE A 87 0.19 5.75 3.74
N ILE A 88 0.46 7.05 3.74
CA ILE A 88 1.47 7.64 4.63
C ILE A 88 1.05 7.50 6.10
N TYR A 89 -0.24 7.64 6.41
CA TYR A 89 -0.75 7.44 7.76
C TYR A 89 -0.60 5.98 8.22
N MET A 90 -0.79 5.00 7.33
CA MET A 90 -0.54 3.58 7.64
C MET A 90 0.87 3.38 8.19
N LEU A 91 1.89 4.01 7.61
CA LEU A 91 3.28 3.92 8.10
C LEU A 91 3.48 4.53 9.49
N LYS A 92 2.63 5.46 9.92
CA LYS A 92 2.72 6.09 11.25
C LYS A 92 2.07 5.25 12.35
N LEU A 93 1.29 4.24 11.99
CA LEU A 93 0.66 3.35 12.96
C LEU A 93 1.73 2.47 13.63
N LYS A 94 1.65 2.34 14.95
CA LYS A 94 2.55 1.47 15.71
C LYS A 94 2.37 0.01 15.25
N PRO A 95 3.40 -0.65 14.70
CA PRO A 95 3.29 -2.04 14.27
C PRO A 95 3.22 -2.99 15.48
N SER A 96 2.56 -4.14 15.31
CA SER A 96 2.71 -5.26 16.25
C SER A 96 4.12 -5.85 16.17
N GLU A 97 4.55 -6.58 17.21
CA GLU A 97 5.90 -7.18 17.28
C GLU A 97 6.25 -8.00 16.03
N GLU A 98 5.31 -8.81 15.55
CA GLU A 98 5.46 -9.63 14.34
C GLU A 98 5.63 -8.83 13.04
N ASN A 99 5.18 -7.57 13.02
CA ASN A 99 5.18 -6.71 11.84
C ASN A 99 6.31 -5.67 11.89
N LYS A 100 7.04 -5.51 13.00
CA LYS A 100 8.08 -4.48 13.17
C LYS A 100 9.14 -4.49 12.07
N SER A 101 9.72 -5.66 11.77
CA SER A 101 10.77 -5.78 10.76
C SER A 101 10.24 -5.53 9.34
N ALA A 102 9.02 -5.96 9.03
CA ALA A 102 8.43 -5.68 7.73
C ALA A 102 8.05 -4.19 7.59
N HIS A 103 7.53 -3.59 8.66
CA HIS A 103 7.21 -2.17 8.73
C HIS A 103 8.46 -1.30 8.49
N SER A 104 9.59 -1.61 9.13
CA SER A 104 10.83 -0.85 8.93
C SER A 104 11.32 -0.86 7.48
N ILE A 105 11.08 -1.94 6.73
CA ILE A 105 11.43 -2.03 5.30
C ILE A 105 10.60 -1.05 4.46
N PHE A 106 9.29 -0.95 4.73
CA PHE A 106 8.43 0.03 4.03
C PHE A 106 8.71 1.47 4.48
N GLN A 107 9.09 1.65 5.76
CA GLN A 107 9.50 2.95 6.26
C GLN A 107 10.82 3.41 5.62
N GLU A 108 11.81 2.52 5.46
CA GLU A 108 13.05 2.81 4.73
C GLU A 108 12.75 3.19 3.27
N ALA A 109 11.82 2.48 2.62
CA ALA A 109 11.42 2.81 1.25
C ALA A 109 10.88 4.24 1.14
N TYR A 110 9.96 4.60 2.04
CA TYR A 110 9.39 5.94 2.10
C TYR A 110 10.44 7.03 2.40
N GLU A 111 11.33 6.80 3.37
CA GLU A 111 12.40 7.75 3.68
C GLU A 111 13.42 7.87 2.55
N THR A 112 13.69 6.77 1.82
CA THR A 112 14.52 6.80 0.60
C THR A 112 13.93 7.75 -0.44
N GLY A 113 12.61 7.68 -0.68
CA GLY A 113 11.95 8.60 -1.61
C GLY A 113 12.02 10.06 -1.15
N LYS A 114 11.92 10.32 0.15
CA LYS A 114 12.05 11.69 0.68
C LYS A 114 13.45 12.28 0.48
N ILE A 115 14.48 11.47 0.69
CA ILE A 115 15.88 11.91 0.62
C ILE A 115 16.35 11.93 -0.85
N TYR A 116 15.99 10.91 -1.61
CA TYR A 116 16.42 10.67 -2.99
C TYR A 116 15.22 10.43 -3.92
N PRO A 117 14.41 11.47 -4.19
CA PRO A 117 13.15 11.33 -4.93
C PRO A 117 13.28 10.78 -6.35
N LYS A 118 14.47 10.84 -6.95
CA LYS A 118 14.75 10.33 -8.30
C LYS A 118 15.25 8.88 -8.32
N ASP A 119 15.54 8.30 -7.16
CA ASP A 119 16.28 7.03 -7.07
C ASP A 119 15.36 5.83 -6.78
N CYS A 120 14.05 6.04 -6.60
CA CYS A 120 13.09 4.97 -6.29
C CYS A 120 13.13 3.83 -7.31
N ARG A 121 13.22 4.16 -8.61
CA ARG A 121 13.33 3.15 -9.68
C ARG A 121 14.63 2.34 -9.59
N MET A 122 15.73 3.01 -9.26
CA MET A 122 17.05 2.38 -9.13
C MET A 122 17.10 1.47 -7.90
N LYS A 123 16.48 1.88 -6.80
CA LYS A 123 16.42 1.13 -5.54
C LYS A 123 15.51 -0.10 -5.63
N TYR A 124 14.44 -0.03 -6.42
CA TYR A 124 13.44 -1.11 -6.57
C TYR A 124 13.28 -1.56 -8.04
N PRO A 125 14.35 -2.09 -8.66
CA PRO A 125 14.37 -2.37 -10.10
C PRO A 125 13.52 -3.58 -10.50
N MET A 126 13.14 -4.45 -9.54
CA MET A 126 12.30 -5.61 -9.84
C MET A 126 10.85 -5.23 -10.12
N CYS A 127 10.41 -4.04 -9.72
CA CYS A 127 9.07 -3.60 -10.06
C CYS A 127 9.04 -3.18 -11.52
N ILE A 128 8.29 -3.93 -12.33
CA ILE A 128 8.17 -3.69 -13.77
C ILE A 128 7.13 -2.61 -14.12
N PHE A 129 6.36 -2.16 -13.13
CA PHE A 129 5.31 -1.17 -13.31
C PHE A 129 5.80 0.23 -12.93
N ASP A 130 5.30 1.23 -13.63
CA ASP A 130 5.50 2.63 -13.27
C ASP A 130 4.63 3.06 -12.09
N GLU A 131 4.99 4.20 -11.51
CA GLU A 131 4.24 4.80 -10.42
C GLU A 131 2.76 5.02 -10.80
N SER A 132 2.52 5.65 -11.97
CA SER A 132 1.18 5.99 -12.43
C SER A 132 0.26 4.77 -12.43
N PHE A 133 0.74 3.65 -12.96
CA PHE A 133 0.02 2.39 -13.01
C PHE A 133 -0.32 1.90 -11.60
N LEU A 134 0.64 1.88 -10.67
CA LEU A 134 0.40 1.40 -9.30
C LEU A 134 -0.65 2.27 -8.58
N PHE A 135 -0.58 3.59 -8.71
CA PHE A 135 -1.59 4.48 -8.13
C PHE A 135 -2.96 4.31 -8.78
N ASP A 136 -3.02 4.11 -10.09
CA ASP A 136 -4.29 3.89 -10.78
C ASP A 136 -4.91 2.55 -10.40
N MET A 137 -4.09 1.51 -10.19
CA MET A 137 -4.56 0.23 -9.64
C MET A 137 -5.09 0.39 -8.21
N VAL A 138 -4.39 1.14 -7.34
CA VAL A 138 -4.88 1.46 -6.00
C VAL A 138 -6.23 2.18 -6.05
N LYS A 139 -6.36 3.23 -6.88
CA LYS A 139 -7.63 3.95 -7.06
C LYS A 139 -8.74 3.03 -7.58
N TYR A 140 -8.41 2.16 -8.53
CA TYR A 140 -9.35 1.19 -9.09
C TYR A 140 -9.86 0.23 -8.01
N LEU A 141 -8.97 -0.35 -7.21
CA LEU A 141 -9.31 -1.26 -6.11
C LEU A 141 -10.13 -0.57 -5.01
N LEU A 142 -9.85 0.70 -4.73
CA LEU A 142 -10.62 1.50 -3.78
C LEU A 142 -12.06 1.74 -4.25
N ARG A 143 -12.27 1.93 -5.55
CA ARG A 143 -13.59 2.12 -6.17
C ARG A 143 -14.39 0.82 -6.30
N HIS A 144 -13.72 -0.34 -6.29
CA HIS A 144 -14.33 -1.65 -6.48
C HIS A 144 -14.07 -2.60 -5.31
N PRO A 145 -14.57 -2.30 -4.09
CA PRO A 145 -14.33 -3.12 -2.90
C PRO A 145 -14.89 -4.54 -3.00
N LYS A 146 -15.82 -4.83 -3.94
CA LYS A 146 -16.36 -6.19 -4.18
C LYS A 146 -15.38 -7.13 -4.89
N LEU A 147 -14.30 -6.62 -5.50
CA LEU A 147 -13.25 -7.43 -6.13
C LEU A 147 -12.18 -7.90 -5.12
N GLN A 148 -12.41 -7.64 -3.84
CA GLN A 148 -11.56 -8.08 -2.75
C GLN A 148 -11.85 -9.54 -2.45
N LEU A 149 -11.17 -10.44 -3.17
CA LEU A 149 -11.20 -11.88 -2.91
C LEU A 149 -10.78 -12.13 -1.45
N ASP A 150 -11.61 -12.87 -0.71
CA ASP A 150 -11.35 -13.23 0.70
C ASP A 150 -10.23 -14.26 0.87
#